data_AF-A0AA44R6Z5-F1
#
_entry.id   AF-A0AA44R6Z5-F1
#
_cell.length_a   1.000
_cell.length_b   1.000
_cell.length_c   1.000
_cell.angle_alpha   90.00
_cell.angle_beta   90.00
_cell.angle_gamma   90.00
#
_symmetry.space_group_name_H-M   'P 1'
#
loop_
_entity.id
_entity.type
_entity.pdbx_description
1 polymer ?
#
loop_
_entity_poly.entity_id
_entity_poly.type
_entity_poly.pdbx_seq_one_letter_code
_entity_poly.pdbx_strand_id
1 'polypeptide(L)'
;MASRRFTSTLGAGTGVAFAIAATACLNDAGTTATAFQTFTYYNLYINGIIQPSVNSSITTDPTGAITIPGGDALDDGIPITIEFIVT
;
A
#
# COMPACT_ATOMS: atom_id res chain seq x y z
N MET A 1 11.80 -0.18 -17.35
CA MET A 1 10.94 -0.45 -16.19
C MET A 1 11.23 0.61 -15.15
N ALA A 2 10.20 1.25 -14.61
CA ALA A 2 10.31 2.23 -13.54
C ALA A 2 9.57 1.72 -12.31
N SER A 3 9.91 2.23 -11.13
CA SER A 3 9.12 1.99 -9.92
C SER A 3 8.45 3.26 -9.43
N ARG A 4 7.29 3.09 -8.80
CA ARG A 4 6.48 4.15 -8.20
C ARG A 4 6.16 3.71 -6.79
N ARG A 5 6.55 4.48 -5.77
CA ARG A 5 6.38 4.11 -4.37
C ARG A 5 5.27 4.89 -3.72
N PHE A 6 4.61 4.21 -2.79
CA PHE A 6 3.59 4.75 -1.93
C PHE A 6 3.91 4.37 -0.49
N THR A 7 3.94 5.34 0.41
CA THR A 7 4.23 5.10 1.83
C THR A 7 3.07 5.53 2.72
N SER A 8 2.86 4.79 3.81
CA SER A 8 1.84 5.06 4.82
C SER A 8 2.22 4.35 6.13
N THR A 9 1.30 4.31 7.09
CA THR A 9 1.41 3.48 8.30
C THR A 9 0.21 2.55 8.41
N LEU A 10 0.31 1.49 9.22
CA LEU A 10 -0.83 0.59 9.46
C LEU A 10 -2.02 1.31 10.11
N GLY A 11 -1.80 2.38 10.86
CA GLY A 11 -2.85 3.23 11.42
C GLY A 11 -3.76 3.90 10.39
N ALA A 12 -3.38 3.91 9.11
CA ALA A 12 -4.25 4.35 8.02
C ALA A 12 -5.28 3.30 7.58
N GLY A 13 -5.16 2.06 8.06
CA GLY A 13 -6.04 0.95 7.70
C GLY A 13 -7.43 1.09 8.31
N THR A 14 -8.47 0.81 7.53
CA THR A 14 -9.86 0.88 7.98
C THR A 14 -10.70 -0.28 7.47
N GLY A 15 -11.85 -0.51 8.11
CA GLY A 15 -12.84 -1.50 7.69
C GLY A 15 -12.47 -2.95 8.01
N VAL A 16 -13.42 -3.86 7.79
CA VAL A 16 -13.32 -5.29 8.18
C VAL A 16 -12.26 -6.07 7.41
N ALA A 17 -11.91 -5.63 6.20
CA ALA A 17 -10.87 -6.26 5.40
C ALA A 17 -9.47 -5.70 5.71
N PHE A 18 -9.39 -4.65 6.54
CA PHE A 18 -8.21 -3.84 6.77
C PHE A 18 -7.58 -3.33 5.47
N ALA A 19 -8.13 -2.22 4.98
CA ALA A 19 -7.71 -1.58 3.74
C ALA A 19 -7.13 -0.19 3.99
N ILE A 20 -5.99 0.08 3.35
CA ILE A 20 -5.37 1.41 3.31
C ILE A 20 -5.65 2.00 1.93
N ALA A 21 -6.43 3.07 1.90
CA ALA A 21 -6.77 3.78 0.67
C ALA A 21 -5.54 4.48 0.08
N ALA A 22 -5.47 4.61 -1.25
CA ALA A 22 -4.39 5.34 -1.90
C ALA A 22 -4.25 6.79 -1.37
N THR A 23 -5.37 7.43 -1.04
CA THR A 23 -5.41 8.79 -0.46
C THR A 23 -4.86 8.91 0.94
N ALA A 24 -4.56 7.78 1.60
CA ALA A 24 -3.86 7.74 2.87
C ALA A 24 -2.34 7.48 2.70
N CYS A 25 -1.85 7.48 1.47
CA CYS A 25 -0.43 7.27 1.15
C CYS A 25 0.21 8.55 0.59
N LEU A 26 1.51 8.70 0.82
CA LEU A 26 2.35 9.66 0.10
C LEU A 26 3.01 8.99 -1.11
N ASN A 27 3.13 9.70 -2.23
CA ASN A 27 3.87 9.25 -3.41
C ASN A 27 5.37 9.60 -3.32
N ASP A 28 6.15 9.26 -4.36
CA ASP A 28 7.58 9.57 -4.45
C ASP A 28 7.93 11.06 -4.32
N ALA A 29 6.98 11.98 -4.57
CA ALA A 29 7.17 13.42 -4.39
C ALA A 29 6.85 13.89 -2.96
N GLY A 30 6.52 12.98 -2.04
CA GLY A 30 6.09 13.31 -0.67
C GLY A 30 4.70 13.95 -0.61
N THR A 31 3.90 13.82 -1.66
CA THR A 31 2.54 14.38 -1.72
C THR A 31 1.50 13.29 -1.59
N THR A 32 0.34 13.60 -1.01
CA THR A 32 -0.77 12.65 -0.90
C THR A 32 -1.16 12.13 -2.29
N ALA A 33 -1.19 10.81 -2.44
CA ALA A 33 -1.61 10.19 -3.68
C ALA A 33 -3.13 10.34 -3.87
N THR A 34 -3.57 10.53 -5.11
CA THR A 34 -5.01 10.58 -5.44
C THR A 34 -5.54 9.22 -5.88
N ALA A 35 -4.66 8.37 -6.42
CA ALA A 35 -4.97 7.00 -6.79
C ALA A 35 -3.70 6.13 -6.84
N PHE A 36 -3.92 4.82 -6.82
CA PHE A 36 -2.91 3.84 -7.20
C PHE A 36 -2.80 3.71 -8.72
N GLN A 37 -1.57 3.72 -9.23
CA GLN A 37 -1.29 3.58 -10.67
C GLN A 37 -1.52 2.13 -11.11
N THR A 38 -1.78 1.92 -12.40
CA THR A 38 -1.65 0.60 -13.02
C THR A 38 -0.21 0.10 -12.91
N PHE A 39 -0.04 -1.20 -12.62
CA PHE A 39 1.24 -1.84 -12.39
C PHE A 39 1.28 -3.24 -13.01
N THR A 40 2.48 -3.76 -13.25
CA THR A 40 2.70 -5.12 -13.72
C THR A 40 2.74 -6.10 -12.55
N TYR A 41 3.46 -5.72 -11.49
CA TYR A 41 3.40 -6.35 -10.17
C TYR A 41 3.74 -5.32 -9.10
N TYR A 42 3.56 -5.70 -7.84
CA TYR A 42 3.91 -4.86 -6.71
C TYR A 42 4.69 -5.65 -5.65
N ASN A 43 5.53 -4.94 -4.90
CA ASN A 43 6.13 -5.42 -3.66
C ASN A 43 5.46 -4.68 -2.49
N LEU A 44 5.19 -5.40 -1.40
CA LEU A 44 4.78 -4.81 -0.13
C LEU A 44 5.92 -4.98 0.87
N TYR A 45 6.28 -3.90 1.54
CA TYR A 45 7.17 -3.90 2.69
C TYR A 45 6.38 -3.44 3.92
N ILE A 46 6.45 -4.23 5.00
CA ILE A 46 5.92 -3.86 6.32
C ILE A 46 7.12 -3.77 7.26
N ASN A 47 7.30 -2.62 7.90
CA ASN A 47 8.46 -2.32 8.74
C ASN A 47 9.81 -2.55 8.01
N GLY A 48 9.86 -2.27 6.70
CA GLY A 48 11.04 -2.50 5.85
C GLY A 48 11.27 -3.97 5.42
N ILE A 49 10.42 -4.92 5.82
CA ILE A 49 10.54 -6.33 5.46
C ILE A 49 9.58 -6.68 4.33
N ILE A 50 10.11 -7.28 3.26
CA ILE A 50 9.32 -7.74 2.11
C ILE A 50 8.31 -8.80 2.52
N GLN A 51 7.07 -8.62 2.08
CA GLN A 51 5.96 -9.53 2.35
C GLN A 51 5.73 -10.49 1.18
N PRO A 52 5.36 -11.76 1.46
CA PRO A 52 4.84 -12.66 0.44
C PRO A 52 3.60 -12.08 -0.25
N SER A 53 3.46 -12.32 -1.56
CA SER A 53 2.37 -11.76 -2.36
C SER A 53 0.96 -12.17 -1.91
N VAL A 54 0.83 -13.27 -1.14
CA VAL A 54 -0.45 -13.76 -0.61
C VAL A 54 -0.94 -12.97 0.61
N ASN A 55 -0.09 -12.12 1.20
CA ASN A 55 -0.44 -11.33 2.39
C ASN A 55 -1.15 -10.01 2.06
N SER A 56 -1.36 -9.70 0.78
CA SER A 56 -2.05 -8.47 0.38
C SER A 56 -2.70 -8.57 -0.99
N SER A 57 -3.60 -7.64 -1.28
CA SER A 57 -4.16 -7.43 -2.62
C SER A 57 -4.34 -5.94 -2.90
N ILE A 58 -4.29 -5.56 -4.19
CA ILE A 58 -4.48 -4.18 -4.64
C ILE A 58 -5.77 -4.08 -5.45
N THR A 59 -6.57 -3.06 -5.16
CA THR A 59 -7.58 -2.53 -6.08
C THR A 59 -7.08 -1.21 -6.67
N THR A 60 -7.39 -0.93 -7.94
CA THR A 60 -6.93 0.29 -8.64
C THR A 60 -8.07 1.22 -9.06
N ASP A 61 -9.33 0.85 -8.85
CA ASP A 61 -10.52 1.61 -9.27
C ASP A 61 -11.40 1.95 -8.04
N PRO A 62 -11.91 3.19 -7.87
CA PRO A 62 -11.59 4.41 -8.63
C PRO A 62 -10.36 5.16 -8.09
N THR A 63 -10.09 5.03 -6.79
CA THR A 63 -8.86 5.54 -6.15
C THR A 63 -7.90 4.40 -5.79
N GLY A 64 -8.42 3.20 -5.59
CA GLY A 64 -7.65 2.03 -5.21
C GLY A 64 -7.27 1.98 -3.72
N ALA A 65 -6.96 0.78 -3.26
CA ALA A 65 -6.52 0.50 -1.90
C ALA A 65 -5.66 -0.76 -1.85
N ILE A 66 -4.84 -0.88 -0.80
CA ILE A 66 -4.17 -2.13 -0.46
C ILE A 66 -4.94 -2.77 0.69
N THR A 67 -5.31 -4.03 0.53
CA THR A 67 -5.91 -4.84 1.58
C THR A 67 -4.83 -5.69 2.20
N ILE A 68 -4.68 -5.67 3.53
CA ILE A 68 -3.69 -6.44 4.29
C ILE A 68 -4.43 -7.20 5.40
N PRO A 69 -4.87 -8.45 5.14
CA PRO A 69 -5.60 -9.23 6.13
C PRO A 69 -4.83 -9.37 7.44
N GLY A 70 -5.48 -9.07 8.57
CA GLY A 70 -4.88 -9.12 9.90
C GLY A 70 -3.93 -7.95 10.22
N GLY A 71 -3.84 -6.94 9.35
CA GLY A 71 -3.04 -5.74 9.63
C GLY A 71 -3.53 -4.92 10.81
N ASP A 72 -4.79 -5.09 11.22
CA ASP A 72 -5.41 -4.49 12.41
C ASP A 72 -4.85 -5.04 13.74
N ALA A 73 -4.24 -6.23 13.71
CA ALA A 73 -3.60 -6.84 14.87
C ALA A 73 -2.18 -6.33 15.12
N LEU A 74 -1.64 -5.51 14.21
CA LEU A 74 -0.28 -4.97 14.27
C LEU A 74 -0.30 -3.53 14.83
N ASP A 75 0.86 -3.05 15.27
CA ASP A 75 1.04 -1.69 15.78
C ASP A 75 0.77 -0.64 14.67
N ASP A 76 0.00 0.38 15.00
CA ASP A 76 -0.48 1.40 14.06
C ASP A 76 0.63 2.31 13.51
N GLY A 77 1.74 2.43 14.25
CA GLY A 77 2.92 3.20 13.87
C GLY A 77 3.84 2.48 12.88
N ILE A 78 3.60 1.19 12.59
CA ILE A 78 4.44 0.44 11.67
C ILE A 78 4.36 1.05 10.26
N PRO A 79 5.51 1.45 9.66
CA PRO A 79 5.53 2.00 8.34
C PRO A 79 5.30 0.90 7.30
N ILE A 80 4.57 1.26 6.24
CA ILE A 80 4.42 0.42 5.06
C ILE A 80 4.93 1.14 3.81
N THR A 81 5.47 0.36 2.88
CA THR A 81 5.83 0.81 1.54
C THR A 81 5.25 -0.14 0.51
N ILE A 82 4.51 0.41 -0.44
CA ILE A 82 4.03 -0.29 -1.62
C ILE A 82 4.89 0.18 -2.80
N GLU A 83 5.58 -0.73 -3.46
CA GLU A 83 6.36 -0.42 -4.66
C GLU A 83 5.69 -1.06 -5.86
N PHE A 84 5.17 -0.23 -6.77
CA PHE A 84 4.64 -0.66 -8.04
C PHE A 84 5.73 -0.67 -9.10
N ILE A 85 5.85 -1.80 -9.80
CA ILE A 85 6.72 -1.92 -10.95
C ILE A 85 5.87 -1.73 -12.20
N VAL A 86 6.23 -0.72 -12.98
CA VAL A 86 5.53 -0.32 -14.20
C VAL A 86 6.39 -0.57 -15.44
N THR A 87 5.74 -0.99 -16.52
CA THR A 87 6.32 -1.15 -17.86
C THR A 87 5.81 -0.07 -18.79
#